data_AF-A0A970FY12-F1
#
_entry.id   AF-A0A970FY12-F1
#
_cell.length_a   1.000
_cell.length_b   1.000
_cell.length_c   1.000
_cell.angle_alpha   90.00
_cell.angle_beta   90.00
_cell.angle_gamma   90.00
#
_symmetry.space_group_name_H-M   'P 1'
#
loop_
_entity.id
_entity.type
_entity.pdbx_description
1 polymer ?
#
loop_
_entity_poly.entity_id
_entity_poly.type
_entity_poly.pdbx_seq_one_letter_code
_entity_poly.pdbx_strand_id
1 'polypeptide(L)'
;MSTRHSVKLNRELCVGCTNCIKRCPTEAIRVRDGKAQISDARCIDCGECIRACPHHAKSASMDSFEQLSAWPYKVALAAPSLYAQFGPPATRAKVLAALSTIGFDAVSEVAWGAEVVTANTARYLRESMDKAQGPLISSACPVVVRLIQMRYPNLLENLVPFDSPMEVTARQARADASRRTGLPPEKIGIFFISPCPAKRTAVHNPLAGMTSNVNGVIAISDAYPLILANLEKIESGKKDEKFEEMAGSVGVRWAYAGGEAIALQTERYLAVDGINNVIAILEEVENERLHDVDFIEANSCVGGCIGGPLTVANRFSAHARQRAFVAAAAAASEASATVSKKAQLPRLEPWAQLPGPNPAMQLDDDIIQALQKYEHMKKIVAELPGLDCGACGAPDCEALAEDIVKGEAVETDCIFKLKERIRSVAAQMVDLEHEMNRHVQQGGRDQDAARQ
;
A
#
# COMPACT_ATOMS: atom_id res chain seq x y z
N MET A 1 1.23 -7.42 -19.88
CA MET A 1 0.81 -6.49 -18.81
C MET A 1 2.00 -6.29 -17.88
N SER A 2 2.36 -5.04 -17.55
CA SER A 2 3.41 -4.74 -16.56
C SER A 2 3.11 -5.49 -15.27
N THR A 3 3.95 -6.47 -14.90
CA THR A 3 3.82 -7.27 -13.67
C THR A 3 4.31 -6.52 -12.44
N ARG A 4 4.78 -5.27 -12.61
CA ARG A 4 5.42 -4.47 -11.56
C ARG A 4 4.46 -3.93 -10.51
N HIS A 5 3.17 -3.79 -10.83
CA HIS A 5 2.15 -3.22 -9.93
C HIS A 5 0.83 -3.96 -10.00
N SER A 6 0.07 -3.90 -8.90
CA SER A 6 -1.20 -4.62 -8.74
C SER A 6 -2.41 -3.72 -8.93
N VAL A 7 -2.32 -2.42 -8.64
CA VAL A 7 -3.42 -1.48 -8.88
C VAL A 7 -3.52 -1.15 -10.38
N LYS A 8 -4.70 -1.35 -10.97
CA LYS A 8 -4.98 -1.09 -12.39
C LYS A 8 -6.12 -0.11 -12.59
N LEU A 9 -6.20 0.43 -13.79
CA LEU A 9 -7.28 1.29 -14.27
C LEU A 9 -8.06 0.60 -15.39
N ASN A 10 -9.37 0.53 -15.23
CA ASN A 10 -10.29 0.34 -16.34
C ASN A 10 -10.58 1.71 -16.98
N ARG A 11 -10.04 1.95 -18.18
CA ARG A 11 -10.20 3.23 -18.89
C ARG A 11 -11.63 3.49 -19.36
N GLU A 12 -12.43 2.45 -19.59
CA GLU A 12 -13.81 2.57 -20.05
C GLU A 12 -14.70 3.16 -18.96
N LEU A 13 -14.53 2.71 -17.72
CA LEU A 13 -15.27 3.20 -16.55
C LEU A 13 -14.76 4.56 -16.04
N CYS A 14 -13.53 4.95 -16.37
CA CYS A 14 -12.95 6.19 -15.87
C CYS A 14 -13.53 7.41 -16.60
N VAL A 15 -14.12 8.36 -15.86
CA VAL A 15 -14.65 9.60 -16.43
C VAL A 15 -13.78 10.84 -16.16
N GLY A 16 -12.57 10.64 -15.60
CA GLY A 16 -11.65 11.75 -15.33
C GLY A 16 -12.06 12.68 -14.18
N CYS A 17 -12.92 12.24 -13.25
CA CYS A 17 -13.46 13.05 -12.14
C CYS A 17 -12.46 13.55 -11.07
N THR A 18 -11.15 13.36 -11.28
CA THR A 18 -10.03 13.80 -10.41
C THR A 18 -10.02 13.32 -8.94
N ASN A 19 -11.05 12.69 -8.39
CA ASN A 19 -11.07 12.23 -6.98
C ASN A 19 -9.85 11.40 -6.56
N CYS A 20 -9.34 10.56 -7.46
CA CYS A 20 -8.21 9.67 -7.16
C CYS A 20 -6.86 10.39 -7.01
N ILE A 21 -6.66 11.55 -7.67
CA ILE A 21 -5.37 12.26 -7.59
C ILE A 21 -5.16 12.85 -6.19
N LYS A 22 -6.23 13.38 -5.59
CA LYS A 22 -6.24 13.97 -4.23
C LYS A 22 -6.07 12.96 -3.10
N ARG A 23 -6.16 11.67 -3.42
CA ARG A 23 -6.09 10.57 -2.44
C ARG A 23 -4.82 9.74 -2.59
N CYS A 24 -4.01 10.01 -3.62
CA CYS A 24 -2.79 9.26 -3.84
C CYS A 24 -1.66 9.84 -2.96
N PRO A 25 -1.14 9.08 -1.98
CA PRO A 25 -0.16 9.59 -1.00
C PRO A 25 1.22 9.90 -1.59
N THR A 26 1.45 9.48 -2.83
CA THR A 26 2.72 9.59 -3.56
C THR A 26 2.51 10.31 -4.89
N GLU A 27 1.34 10.93 -5.06
CA GLU A 27 0.97 11.69 -6.25
C GLU A 27 1.18 10.91 -7.56
N ALA A 28 1.08 9.59 -7.51
CA ALA A 28 1.33 8.72 -8.65
C ALA A 28 0.25 8.83 -9.73
N ILE A 29 -0.79 9.63 -9.54
CA ILE A 29 -1.94 9.71 -10.45
C ILE A 29 -2.07 11.13 -10.99
N ARG A 30 -2.13 11.25 -12.32
CA ARG A 30 -2.58 12.44 -13.04
C ARG A 30 -3.86 12.14 -13.80
N VAL A 31 -4.66 13.14 -14.13
CA VAL A 31 -5.75 13.04 -15.12
C VAL A 31 -5.35 13.81 -16.36
N ARG A 32 -5.20 13.12 -17.48
CA ARG A 32 -4.82 13.67 -18.79
C ARG A 32 -5.76 13.10 -19.84
N ASP A 33 -6.18 13.92 -20.80
CA ASP A 33 -7.13 13.53 -21.86
C ASP A 33 -8.42 12.90 -21.30
N GLY A 34 -8.93 13.47 -20.20
CA GLY A 34 -10.16 12.99 -19.54
C GLY A 34 -10.04 11.63 -18.84
N LYS A 35 -8.83 11.05 -18.72
CA LYS A 35 -8.61 9.74 -18.09
C LYS A 35 -7.49 9.81 -17.06
N ALA A 36 -7.64 9.04 -15.98
CA ALA A 36 -6.54 8.88 -15.03
C ALA A 36 -5.37 8.14 -15.68
N GLN A 37 -4.15 8.48 -15.31
CA GLN A 37 -2.91 7.79 -15.64
C GLN A 37 -2.18 7.50 -14.32
N ILE A 38 -1.68 6.28 -14.14
CA ILE A 38 -0.94 5.89 -12.92
C ILE A 38 0.52 5.73 -13.32
N SER A 39 1.40 6.45 -12.65
CA SER A 39 2.86 6.28 -12.75
C SER A 39 3.26 4.99 -12.04
N ASP A 40 3.78 4.02 -12.81
CA ASP A 40 4.34 2.79 -12.25
C ASP A 40 5.46 3.13 -11.24
N ALA A 41 6.34 4.08 -11.56
CA ALA A 41 7.48 4.42 -10.70
C ALA A 41 7.08 4.92 -9.29
N ARG A 42 5.93 5.61 -9.17
CA ARG A 42 5.46 6.21 -7.91
C ARG A 42 4.38 5.40 -7.20
N CYS A 43 3.78 4.41 -7.85
CA CYS A 43 2.68 3.66 -7.27
C CYS A 43 3.20 2.68 -6.19
N ILE A 44 2.74 2.85 -4.96
CA ILE A 44 3.05 1.92 -3.85
C ILE A 44 1.97 0.85 -3.63
N ASP A 45 1.00 0.75 -4.55
CA ASP A 45 -0.12 -0.18 -4.49
C ASP A 45 -0.93 -0.11 -3.18
N CYS A 46 -1.05 1.06 -2.56
CA CYS A 46 -1.83 1.23 -1.32
C CYS A 46 -3.34 0.96 -1.51
N GLY A 47 -3.81 1.04 -2.75
CA GLY A 47 -5.22 0.82 -3.11
C GLY A 47 -6.15 1.98 -2.75
N GLU A 48 -5.64 3.15 -2.37
CA GLU A 48 -6.52 4.23 -1.94
C GLU A 48 -7.36 4.83 -3.07
N CYS A 49 -6.83 4.79 -4.29
CA CYS A 49 -7.59 5.12 -5.48
C CYS A 49 -8.70 4.10 -5.82
N ILE A 50 -8.58 2.84 -5.36
CA ILE A 50 -9.65 1.83 -5.49
C ILE A 50 -10.84 2.24 -4.61
N ARG A 51 -10.57 2.60 -3.34
CA ARG A 51 -11.60 3.03 -2.38
C ARG A 51 -12.24 4.36 -2.75
N ALA A 52 -11.46 5.29 -3.29
CA ALA A 52 -11.93 6.64 -3.58
C ALA A 52 -12.68 6.79 -4.91
N CYS A 53 -12.64 5.80 -5.82
CA CYS A 53 -13.22 5.94 -7.14
C CYS A 53 -14.73 5.67 -7.14
N PRO A 54 -15.60 6.68 -7.37
CA PRO A 54 -17.05 6.48 -7.37
C PRO A 54 -17.57 5.71 -8.59
N HIS A 55 -16.73 5.54 -9.61
CA HIS A 55 -17.06 4.82 -10.85
C HIS A 55 -16.49 3.41 -10.89
N HIS A 56 -15.86 2.94 -9.80
CA HIS A 56 -15.20 1.63 -9.73
C HIS A 56 -14.21 1.36 -10.89
N ALA A 57 -13.60 2.43 -11.41
CA ALA A 57 -12.67 2.37 -12.52
C ALA A 57 -11.26 1.89 -12.12
N LYS A 58 -11.00 1.71 -10.81
CA LYS A 58 -9.74 1.23 -10.27
C LYS A 58 -9.98 -0.10 -9.59
N SER A 59 -9.11 -1.07 -9.83
CA SER A 59 -9.19 -2.41 -9.24
C SER A 59 -7.81 -2.97 -8.93
N ALA A 60 -7.78 -4.01 -8.10
CA ALA A 60 -6.58 -4.79 -7.88
C ALA A 60 -6.53 -5.94 -8.87
N SER A 61 -5.45 -6.03 -9.62
CA SER A 61 -5.10 -7.21 -10.40
C SER A 61 -4.48 -8.22 -9.46
N MET A 62 -5.27 -9.22 -9.05
CA MET A 62 -4.83 -10.28 -8.14
C MET A 62 -4.53 -11.57 -8.90
N ASP A 63 -3.85 -12.52 -8.27
CA ASP A 63 -3.68 -13.86 -8.84
C ASP A 63 -4.98 -14.68 -8.65
N SER A 64 -5.27 -15.59 -9.58
CA SER A 64 -6.53 -16.34 -9.61
C SER A 64 -6.38 -17.76 -9.08
N PHE A 65 -7.50 -18.36 -8.66
CA PHE A 65 -7.56 -19.78 -8.28
C PHE A 65 -7.23 -20.75 -9.42
N GLU A 66 -7.31 -20.31 -10.68
CA GLU A 66 -6.97 -21.15 -11.85
C GLU A 66 -5.49 -21.57 -11.83
N GLN A 67 -4.62 -20.72 -11.28
CA GLN A 67 -3.18 -20.97 -11.16
C GLN A 67 -2.87 -22.15 -10.23
N LEU A 68 -3.79 -22.53 -9.34
CA LEU A 68 -3.59 -23.66 -8.42
C LEU A 68 -3.36 -24.98 -9.17
N SER A 69 -3.95 -25.13 -10.36
CA SER A 69 -3.82 -26.34 -11.19
C SER A 69 -2.39 -26.63 -11.67
N ALA A 70 -1.52 -25.61 -11.67
CA ALA A 70 -0.12 -25.75 -12.08
C ALA A 70 0.77 -26.42 -11.01
N TRP A 71 0.26 -26.62 -9.79
CA TRP A 71 1.06 -27.06 -8.65
C TRP A 71 0.61 -28.44 -8.15
N PRO A 72 1.53 -29.42 -8.07
CA PRO A 72 1.23 -30.74 -7.54
C PRO A 72 0.76 -30.74 -6.09
N TYR A 73 1.34 -29.85 -5.27
CA TYR A 73 0.94 -29.67 -3.89
C TYR A 73 0.78 -28.19 -3.59
N LYS A 74 -0.32 -27.79 -2.97
CA LYS A 74 -0.67 -26.36 -2.82
C LYS A 74 -1.12 -26.01 -1.41
N VAL A 75 -0.49 -24.98 -0.85
CA VAL A 75 -0.72 -24.50 0.51
C VAL A 75 -1.30 -23.09 0.47
N ALA A 76 -2.43 -22.88 1.16
CA ALA A 76 -2.96 -21.55 1.40
C ALA A 76 -2.34 -20.93 2.66
N LEU A 77 -1.88 -19.70 2.55
CA LEU A 77 -1.50 -18.87 3.69
C LEU A 77 -2.67 -17.96 4.05
N ALA A 78 -3.25 -18.14 5.23
CA ALA A 78 -4.37 -17.35 5.70
C ALA A 78 -3.88 -16.10 6.45
N ALA A 79 -4.21 -14.90 5.96
CA ALA A 79 -3.96 -13.67 6.69
C ALA A 79 -4.76 -13.65 8.01
N PRO A 80 -4.23 -13.09 9.12
CA PRO A 80 -4.98 -12.97 10.38
C PRO A 80 -6.30 -12.20 10.23
N SER A 81 -6.37 -11.27 9.28
CA SER A 81 -7.57 -10.48 8.99
C SER A 81 -8.67 -11.24 8.24
N LEU A 82 -8.37 -12.42 7.68
CA LEU A 82 -9.34 -13.26 6.96
C LEU A 82 -10.47 -13.72 7.87
N TYR A 83 -10.15 -14.13 9.10
CA TYR A 83 -11.12 -14.74 10.01
C TYR A 83 -12.24 -13.76 10.38
N ALA A 84 -11.87 -12.50 10.65
CA ALA A 84 -12.80 -11.42 11.00
C ALA A 84 -13.80 -11.04 9.90
N GLN A 85 -13.60 -11.51 8.67
CA GLN A 85 -14.53 -11.23 7.57
C GLN A 85 -15.85 -11.97 7.72
N PHE A 86 -15.87 -13.07 8.49
CA PHE A 86 -17.04 -13.91 8.68
C PHE A 86 -17.70 -13.63 10.04
N GLY A 87 -19.04 -13.50 10.05
CA GLY A 87 -19.81 -13.31 11.27
C GLY A 87 -20.14 -14.63 11.97
N PRO A 88 -20.69 -14.59 13.21
CA PRO A 88 -21.19 -15.78 13.88
C PRO A 88 -22.15 -16.58 12.98
N PRO A 89 -22.10 -17.93 13.00
CA PRO A 89 -21.36 -18.80 13.92
C PRO A 89 -19.92 -19.14 13.48
N ALA A 90 -19.30 -18.35 12.58
CA ALA A 90 -17.92 -18.61 12.14
C ALA A 90 -16.91 -18.52 13.29
N THR A 91 -16.03 -19.51 13.37
CA THR A 91 -14.84 -19.52 14.24
C THR A 91 -13.57 -19.49 13.38
N ARG A 92 -12.43 -19.15 13.98
CA ARG A 92 -11.11 -19.22 13.29
C ARG A 92 -10.89 -20.60 12.66
N ALA A 93 -11.07 -21.66 13.44
CA ALA A 93 -10.98 -23.04 12.95
C ALA A 93 -11.91 -23.31 11.76
N LYS A 94 -13.18 -22.88 11.80
CA LYS A 94 -14.11 -23.08 10.68
C LYS A 94 -13.70 -22.36 9.41
N VAL A 95 -13.18 -21.14 9.53
CA VAL A 95 -12.71 -20.37 8.37
C VAL A 95 -11.49 -21.05 7.73
N LEU A 96 -10.54 -21.50 8.55
CA LEU A 96 -9.35 -22.23 8.07
C LEU A 96 -9.73 -23.59 7.43
N ALA A 97 -10.65 -24.32 8.05
CA ALA A 97 -11.21 -25.56 7.52
C ALA A 97 -11.90 -25.33 6.17
N ALA A 98 -12.78 -24.34 6.08
CA ALA A 98 -13.48 -24.02 4.84
C ALA A 98 -12.50 -23.62 3.73
N LEU A 99 -11.42 -22.90 4.06
CA LEU A 99 -10.34 -22.59 3.12
C LEU A 99 -9.59 -23.86 2.65
N SER A 100 -9.48 -24.91 3.46
CA SER A 100 -8.86 -26.18 3.04
C SER A 100 -9.69 -26.93 1.98
N THR A 101 -10.97 -26.58 1.83
CA THR A 101 -11.89 -27.22 0.87
C THR A 101 -11.90 -26.58 -0.52
N ILE A 102 -11.33 -25.38 -0.71
CA ILE A 102 -11.43 -24.63 -1.97
C ILE A 102 -10.27 -24.93 -2.94
N GLY A 103 -9.76 -26.16 -2.89
CA GLY A 103 -8.76 -26.66 -3.83
C GLY A 103 -7.33 -26.71 -3.30
N PHE A 104 -7.09 -26.38 -2.03
CA PHE A 104 -5.78 -26.49 -1.35
C PHE A 104 -5.57 -27.85 -0.65
N ASP A 105 -4.32 -28.28 -0.55
CA ASP A 105 -3.95 -29.51 0.17
C ASP A 105 -3.63 -29.23 1.64
N ALA A 106 -3.23 -28.00 1.96
CA ALA A 106 -2.95 -27.55 3.31
C ALA A 106 -3.26 -26.06 3.48
N VAL A 107 -3.49 -25.65 4.73
CA VAL A 107 -3.64 -24.26 5.13
C VAL A 107 -2.69 -23.98 6.29
N SER A 108 -1.91 -22.92 6.18
CA SER A 108 -1.05 -22.42 7.24
C SER A 108 -1.45 -21.00 7.60
N GLU A 109 -1.54 -20.71 8.89
CA GLU A 109 -1.91 -19.37 9.33
C GLU A 109 -0.70 -18.43 9.44
N VAL A 110 -0.82 -17.27 8.80
CA VAL A 110 0.22 -16.24 8.85
C VAL A 110 0.34 -15.62 10.25
N ALA A 111 -0.68 -15.80 11.09
CA ALA A 111 -0.62 -15.46 12.51
C ALA A 111 0.57 -16.13 13.21
N TRP A 112 0.93 -17.37 12.85
CA TRP A 112 2.11 -18.01 13.44
C TRP A 112 3.40 -17.28 13.06
N GLY A 113 3.58 -16.93 11.78
CA GLY A 113 4.73 -16.14 11.34
C GLY A 113 4.79 -14.76 12.01
N ALA A 114 3.63 -14.19 12.37
CA ALA A 114 3.56 -12.93 13.11
C ALA A 114 4.13 -13.08 14.53
N GLU A 115 3.89 -14.21 15.22
CA GLU A 115 4.51 -14.48 16.52
C GLU A 115 6.03 -14.64 16.41
N VAL A 116 6.50 -15.32 15.35
CA VAL A 116 7.92 -15.47 15.07
C VAL A 116 8.57 -14.11 14.84
N VAL A 117 7.97 -13.25 14.01
CA VAL A 117 8.49 -11.90 13.75
C VAL A 117 8.46 -11.07 15.03
N THR A 118 7.34 -11.02 15.77
CA THR A 118 7.26 -10.31 17.06
C THR A 118 8.37 -10.72 18.03
N ALA A 119 8.59 -12.03 18.21
CA ALA A 119 9.61 -12.51 19.15
C ALA A 119 11.02 -12.07 18.74
N ASN A 120 11.32 -12.06 17.44
CA ASN A 120 12.61 -11.61 16.91
C ASN A 120 12.75 -10.09 16.95
N THR A 121 11.69 -9.33 16.62
CA THR A 121 11.67 -7.87 16.75
C THR A 121 11.87 -7.43 18.19
N ALA A 122 11.19 -8.05 19.16
CA ALA A 122 11.37 -7.72 20.58
C ALA A 122 12.79 -7.99 21.07
N ARG A 123 13.43 -9.04 20.57
CA ARG A 123 14.85 -9.33 20.84
C ARG A 123 15.76 -8.29 20.20
N TYR A 124 15.55 -7.99 18.92
CA TYR A 124 16.33 -7.01 18.17
C TYR A 124 16.22 -5.61 18.78
N LEU A 125 15.02 -5.21 19.23
CA LEU A 125 14.79 -3.94 19.90
C LEU A 125 15.63 -3.82 21.19
N ARG A 126 15.63 -4.85 22.04
CA ARG A 126 16.45 -4.89 23.26
C ARG A 126 17.96 -4.83 22.97
N GLU A 127 18.40 -5.51 21.91
CA GLU A 127 19.81 -5.54 21.48
C GLU A 127 20.26 -4.22 20.80
N SER A 128 19.31 -3.41 20.31
CA SER A 128 19.59 -2.20 19.54
C SER A 128 19.33 -0.90 20.31
N MET A 129 18.83 -0.98 21.53
CA MET A 129 18.37 0.16 22.34
C MET A 129 19.46 1.18 22.69
N ASP A 130 20.73 0.77 22.68
CA ASP A 130 21.89 1.65 22.93
C ASP A 130 22.44 2.32 21.66
N LYS A 131 21.92 1.98 20.47
CA LYS A 131 22.32 2.60 19.21
C LYS A 131 21.50 3.88 19.08
N ALA A 132 22.17 5.03 18.97
CA ALA A 132 21.57 6.37 18.83
C ALA A 132 20.87 6.58 17.46
N GLN A 133 20.01 5.64 17.10
CA GLN A 133 19.20 5.62 15.89
C GLN A 133 17.75 5.74 16.38
N GLY A 134 16.94 6.61 15.76
CA GLY A 134 15.55 6.84 16.18
C GLY A 134 14.69 5.56 16.24
N PRO A 135 13.38 5.68 16.49
CA PRO A 135 12.51 4.52 16.69
C PRO A 135 12.63 3.49 15.56
N LEU A 136 12.57 2.19 15.91
CA LEU A 136 12.43 1.14 14.91
C LEU A 136 11.04 1.20 14.28
N ILE A 137 10.96 1.02 12.96
CA ILE A 137 9.72 1.10 12.18
C ILE A 137 9.38 -0.30 11.67
N SER A 138 8.15 -0.77 11.92
CA SER A 138 7.66 -2.04 11.39
C SER A 138 7.80 -2.11 9.86
N SER A 139 8.34 -3.22 9.37
CA SER A 139 8.49 -3.51 7.94
C SER A 139 7.39 -4.44 7.39
N ALA A 140 6.38 -4.78 8.20
CA ALA A 140 5.36 -5.75 7.84
C ALA A 140 4.42 -5.28 6.70
N CYS A 141 4.14 -3.98 6.68
CA CYS A 141 3.30 -3.31 5.68
C CYS A 141 4.12 -2.92 4.45
N PRO A 142 3.98 -3.61 3.29
CA PRO A 142 4.82 -3.33 2.13
C PRO A 142 4.58 -1.92 1.54
N VAL A 143 3.40 -1.36 1.77
CA VAL A 143 3.07 0.02 1.38
C VAL A 143 3.94 1.02 2.12
N VAL A 144 4.16 0.82 3.42
CA VAL A 144 4.97 1.72 4.26
C VAL A 144 6.44 1.61 3.89
N VAL A 145 6.95 0.39 3.68
CA VAL A 145 8.33 0.19 3.23
C VAL A 145 8.59 0.91 1.90
N ARG A 146 7.68 0.77 0.92
CA ARG A 146 7.82 1.46 -0.38
C ARG A 146 7.64 2.97 -0.28
N LEU A 147 6.79 3.45 0.63
CA LEU A 147 6.67 4.88 0.92
C LEU A 147 8.00 5.43 1.45
N ILE A 148 8.63 4.73 2.40
CA ILE A 148 9.94 5.09 2.97
C ILE A 148 11.00 5.12 1.88
N GLN A 149 11.09 4.09 1.02
CA GLN A 149 12.04 4.07 -0.10
C GLN A 149 11.94 5.31 -1.00
N MET A 150 10.73 5.83 -1.21
CA MET A 150 10.50 6.94 -2.15
C MET A 150 10.59 8.32 -1.50
N ARG A 151 10.01 8.49 -0.30
CA ARG A 151 9.84 9.80 0.34
C ARG A 151 10.75 10.03 1.54
N TYR A 152 11.20 8.97 2.20
CA TYR A 152 11.97 9.06 3.45
C TYR A 152 13.18 8.11 3.43
N PRO A 153 14.05 8.18 2.41
CA PRO A 153 15.15 7.22 2.25
C PRO A 153 16.12 7.18 3.44
N ASN A 154 16.23 8.27 4.21
CA ASN A 154 17.04 8.31 5.43
C ASN A 154 16.49 7.39 6.55
N LEU A 155 15.21 7.03 6.50
CA LEU A 155 14.56 6.14 7.48
C LEU A 155 14.66 4.65 7.09
N LEU A 156 15.37 4.30 6.02
CA LEU A 156 15.53 2.89 5.62
C LEU A 156 16.26 2.07 6.68
N GLU A 157 17.18 2.68 7.42
CA GLU A 157 17.91 2.02 8.50
C GLU A 157 17.08 1.84 9.78
N ASN A 158 15.98 2.60 9.92
CA ASN A 158 15.03 2.43 11.03
C ASN A 158 14.12 1.20 10.83
N LEU A 159 14.04 0.63 9.62
CA LEU A 159 13.16 -0.51 9.36
C LEU A 159 13.59 -1.74 10.15
N VAL A 160 12.62 -2.43 10.74
CA VAL A 160 12.84 -3.77 11.32
C VAL A 160 13.36 -4.70 10.22
N PRO A 161 14.57 -5.26 10.35
CA PRO A 161 15.25 -5.94 9.25
C PRO A 161 14.85 -7.42 9.17
N PHE A 162 13.56 -7.74 9.26
CA PHE A 162 13.07 -9.11 9.16
C PHE A 162 12.02 -9.26 8.07
N ASP A 163 11.98 -10.44 7.47
CA ASP A 163 10.94 -10.78 6.51
C ASP A 163 9.55 -10.65 7.12
N SER A 164 8.59 -10.21 6.30
CA SER A 164 7.21 -10.08 6.76
C SER A 164 6.64 -11.44 7.21
N PRO A 165 5.64 -11.45 8.11
CA PRO A 165 5.01 -12.69 8.58
C PRO A 165 4.57 -13.65 7.46
N MET A 166 4.14 -13.09 6.32
CA MET A 166 3.77 -13.85 5.12
C MET A 166 4.95 -14.69 4.60
N GLU A 167 6.13 -14.09 4.47
CA GLU A 167 7.32 -14.75 3.93
C GLU A 167 7.89 -15.77 4.91
N VAL A 168 7.90 -15.44 6.21
CA VAL A 168 8.31 -16.37 7.28
C VAL A 168 7.41 -17.61 7.28
N THR A 169 6.09 -17.41 7.21
CA THR A 169 5.12 -18.51 7.15
C THR A 169 5.25 -19.29 5.85
N ALA A 170 5.46 -18.61 4.71
CA ALA A 170 5.63 -19.25 3.41
C ALA A 170 6.83 -20.21 3.37
N ARG A 171 7.97 -19.76 3.91
CA ARG A 171 9.19 -20.57 4.01
C ARG A 171 8.97 -21.81 4.86
N GLN A 172 8.34 -21.64 6.03
CA GLN A 172 8.03 -22.75 6.92
C GLN A 172 7.05 -23.74 6.25
N ALA A 173 5.95 -23.23 5.70
CA ALA A 173 4.93 -24.03 5.02
C ALA A 173 5.50 -24.85 3.86
N ARG A 174 6.41 -24.25 3.08
CA ARG A 174 7.12 -24.95 2.00
C ARG A 174 8.00 -26.08 2.53
N ALA A 175 8.75 -25.83 3.60
CA ALA A 175 9.60 -26.84 4.24
C ALA A 175 8.76 -27.98 4.85
N ASP A 176 7.67 -27.66 5.53
CA ASP A 176 6.74 -28.65 6.11
C ASP A 176 6.08 -29.51 5.03
N ALA A 177 5.56 -28.87 3.97
CA ALA A 177 4.96 -29.58 2.85
C ALA A 177 5.96 -30.51 2.15
N SER A 178 7.19 -30.03 1.89
CA SER A 178 8.24 -30.84 1.28
C SER A 178 8.61 -32.05 2.16
N ARG A 179 8.79 -31.85 3.48
CA ARG A 179 9.02 -32.96 4.43
C ARG A 179 7.87 -33.97 4.45
N ARG A 180 6.63 -33.49 4.47
CA ARG A 180 5.44 -34.35 4.57
C ARG A 180 5.18 -35.16 3.31
N THR A 181 5.41 -34.56 2.14
CA THR A 181 5.03 -35.16 0.85
C THR A 181 6.19 -35.83 0.13
N GLY A 182 7.44 -35.52 0.50
CA GLY A 182 8.64 -35.90 -0.25
C GLY A 182 8.81 -35.14 -1.57
N LEU A 183 7.92 -34.19 -1.90
CA LEU A 183 8.05 -33.38 -3.11
C LEU A 183 9.16 -32.33 -2.94
N PRO A 184 9.91 -32.02 -4.01
CA PRO A 184 10.91 -30.97 -3.96
C PRO A 184 10.24 -29.59 -3.78
N PRO A 185 10.91 -28.61 -3.14
CA PRO A 185 10.33 -27.31 -2.82
C PRO A 185 9.69 -26.58 -4.01
N GLU A 186 10.22 -26.75 -5.22
CA GLU A 186 9.76 -26.12 -6.46
C GLU A 186 8.42 -26.69 -6.97
N LYS A 187 7.96 -27.83 -6.42
CA LYS A 187 6.67 -28.44 -6.71
C LYS A 187 5.60 -28.10 -5.68
N ILE A 188 5.94 -27.31 -4.66
CA ILE A 188 5.01 -26.80 -3.65
C ILE A 188 4.55 -25.40 -4.08
N GLY A 189 3.27 -25.22 -4.36
CA GLY A 189 2.66 -23.92 -4.63
C GLY A 189 2.20 -23.26 -3.33
N ILE A 190 2.69 -22.08 -3.01
CA ILE A 190 2.29 -21.32 -1.82
C ILE A 190 1.45 -20.12 -2.25
N PHE A 191 0.24 -19.98 -1.73
CA PHE A 191 -0.70 -18.93 -2.12
C PHE A 191 -1.20 -18.13 -0.93
N PHE A 192 -1.01 -16.81 -0.93
CA PHE A 192 -1.43 -15.96 0.17
C PHE A 192 -2.83 -15.37 -0.06
N ILE A 193 -3.75 -15.57 0.89
CA ILE A 193 -5.08 -14.99 0.88
C ILE A 193 -5.02 -13.62 1.57
N SER A 194 -5.00 -12.54 0.78
CA SER A 194 -4.53 -11.22 1.19
C SER A 194 -5.62 -10.15 1.25
N PRO A 195 -5.63 -9.27 2.27
CA PRO A 195 -6.45 -8.05 2.28
C PRO A 195 -5.87 -6.91 1.42
N CYS A 196 -4.67 -7.08 0.84
CA CYS A 196 -3.85 -5.99 0.34
C CYS A 196 -3.31 -6.27 -1.08
N PRO A 197 -3.50 -5.35 -2.04
CA PRO A 197 -2.92 -5.47 -3.38
C PRO A 197 -1.39 -5.36 -3.38
N ALA A 198 -0.82 -4.51 -2.52
CA ALA A 198 0.63 -4.36 -2.41
C ALA A 198 1.35 -5.67 -2.00
N LYS A 199 0.66 -6.61 -1.34
CA LYS A 199 1.26 -7.93 -1.04
C LYS A 199 1.49 -8.75 -2.30
N ARG A 200 0.60 -8.67 -3.29
CA ARG A 200 0.86 -9.27 -4.60
C ARG A 200 2.08 -8.63 -5.25
N THR A 201 2.16 -7.30 -5.20
CA THR A 201 3.32 -6.62 -5.77
C THR A 201 4.61 -6.95 -5.04
N ALA A 202 4.59 -7.14 -3.72
CA ALA A 202 5.76 -7.58 -2.94
C ALA A 202 6.22 -9.00 -3.31
N VAL A 203 5.32 -9.87 -3.78
CA VAL A 203 5.64 -11.22 -4.23
C VAL A 203 6.27 -11.20 -5.64
N HIS A 204 5.65 -10.51 -6.59
CA HIS A 204 6.09 -10.50 -8.00
C HIS A 204 7.17 -9.46 -8.31
N ASN A 205 7.32 -8.45 -7.47
CA ASN A 205 8.35 -7.41 -7.54
C ASN A 205 8.90 -7.14 -6.13
N PRO A 206 9.65 -8.11 -5.57
CA PRO A 206 10.19 -8.04 -4.22
C PRO A 206 11.21 -6.93 -4.06
N LEU A 207 11.44 -6.51 -2.82
CA LEU A 207 12.40 -5.49 -2.46
C LEU A 207 13.83 -6.00 -2.64
N ALA A 208 14.75 -5.13 -3.06
CA ALA A 208 16.22 -5.29 -3.11
C ALA A 208 16.76 -6.74 -3.11
N GLY A 209 16.72 -7.42 -4.26
CA GLY A 209 17.38 -8.72 -4.44
C GLY A 209 16.75 -9.90 -3.69
N MET A 210 15.67 -9.66 -2.94
CA MET A 210 14.94 -10.70 -2.23
C MET A 210 14.14 -11.55 -3.21
N THR A 211 13.89 -12.81 -2.84
CA THR A 211 12.98 -13.70 -3.56
C THR A 211 11.82 -14.07 -2.65
N SER A 212 10.62 -14.13 -3.19
CA SER A 212 9.44 -14.51 -2.42
C SER A 212 9.32 -16.02 -2.33
N ASN A 213 8.93 -16.51 -1.16
CA ASN A 213 8.52 -17.91 -0.97
C ASN A 213 7.06 -18.15 -1.33
N VAL A 214 6.34 -17.11 -1.78
CA VAL A 214 4.94 -17.16 -2.21
C VAL A 214 4.88 -17.17 -3.74
N ASN A 215 4.00 -18.00 -4.31
CA ASN A 215 3.84 -18.15 -5.75
C ASN A 215 2.65 -17.35 -6.30
N GLY A 216 1.65 -17.07 -5.48
CA GLY A 216 0.51 -16.25 -5.88
C GLY A 216 -0.20 -15.60 -4.70
N VAL A 217 -0.89 -14.50 -4.96
CA VAL A 217 -1.65 -13.76 -3.96
C VAL A 217 -3.09 -13.57 -4.43
N ILE A 218 -4.02 -14.17 -3.70
CA ILE A 218 -5.46 -14.17 -4.00
C ILE A 218 -6.15 -13.16 -3.08
N ALA A 219 -7.11 -12.40 -3.60
CA ALA A 219 -7.85 -11.44 -2.80
C ALA A 219 -8.75 -12.13 -1.77
N ILE A 220 -8.85 -11.55 -0.57
CA ILE A 220 -9.88 -11.96 0.40
C ILE A 220 -11.28 -11.86 -0.21
N SER A 221 -11.57 -10.82 -0.99
CA SER A 221 -12.86 -10.64 -1.69
C SER A 221 -13.22 -11.79 -2.61
N ASP A 222 -12.22 -12.42 -3.24
CA ASP A 222 -12.43 -13.51 -4.19
C ASP A 222 -12.57 -14.85 -3.46
N ALA A 223 -11.82 -15.06 -2.38
CA ALA A 223 -11.92 -16.25 -1.54
C ALA A 223 -13.20 -16.25 -0.67
N TYR A 224 -13.70 -15.06 -0.30
CA TYR A 224 -14.84 -14.89 0.60
C TYR A 224 -16.09 -15.71 0.22
N PRO A 225 -16.64 -15.61 -1.01
CA PRO A 225 -17.84 -16.37 -1.38
C PRO A 225 -17.61 -17.88 -1.34
N LEU A 226 -16.41 -18.35 -1.70
CA LEU A 226 -16.07 -19.78 -1.69
C LEU A 226 -15.96 -20.34 -0.26
N ILE A 227 -15.36 -19.58 0.65
CA ILE A 227 -15.29 -19.94 2.07
C ILE A 227 -16.70 -19.93 2.67
N LEU A 228 -17.48 -18.87 2.41
CA LEU A 228 -18.84 -18.72 2.94
C LEU A 228 -19.74 -19.90 2.54
N ALA A 229 -19.69 -20.32 1.26
CA ALA A 229 -20.47 -21.44 0.74
C ALA A 229 -20.13 -22.81 1.35
N ASN A 230 -18.98 -22.94 2.00
CA ASN A 230 -18.54 -24.18 2.66
C ASN A 230 -18.56 -24.09 4.18
N LEU A 231 -18.75 -22.92 4.77
CA LEU A 231 -18.63 -22.68 6.21
C LEU A 231 -19.65 -23.46 7.05
N GLU A 232 -20.88 -23.62 6.56
CA GLU A 232 -21.94 -24.40 7.22
C GLU A 232 -21.69 -25.91 7.16
N LYS A 233 -20.94 -26.38 6.15
CA LYS A 233 -20.60 -27.79 5.98
C LYS A 233 -19.50 -28.25 6.93
N ILE A 234 -18.79 -27.31 7.56
CA ILE A 234 -17.74 -27.60 8.53
C ILE A 234 -18.35 -27.83 9.92
N GLU A 235 -18.23 -29.07 10.39
CA GLU A 235 -18.55 -29.45 11.76
C GLU A 235 -17.50 -28.88 12.74
N SER A 236 -17.97 -28.29 13.83
CA SER A 236 -17.08 -27.78 14.88
C SER A 236 -16.38 -28.92 15.61
N GLY A 237 -15.07 -28.79 15.89
CA GLY A 237 -14.35 -29.69 16.80
C GLY A 237 -13.79 -30.97 16.18
N LYS A 238 -14.00 -31.22 14.88
CA LYS A 238 -13.24 -32.25 14.15
C LYS A 238 -11.82 -31.73 13.89
N LYS A 239 -10.82 -32.57 14.20
CA LYS A 239 -9.45 -32.35 13.73
C LYS A 239 -9.43 -32.49 12.21
N ASP A 240 -8.85 -31.50 11.55
CA ASP A 240 -8.58 -31.53 10.11
C ASP A 240 -7.05 -31.69 9.95
N GLU A 241 -6.62 -32.68 9.18
CA GLU A 241 -5.18 -32.91 8.93
C GLU A 241 -4.58 -31.88 7.97
N LYS A 242 -5.43 -31.06 7.33
CA LYS A 242 -5.03 -30.02 6.38
C LYS A 242 -4.70 -28.69 7.03
N PHE A 243 -5.12 -28.43 8.27
CA PHE A 243 -4.77 -27.19 8.98
C PHE A 243 -4.64 -27.41 10.48
N GLU A 244 -3.84 -26.56 11.12
CA GLU A 244 -3.75 -26.50 12.58
C GLU A 244 -3.80 -25.02 13.01
N GLU A 245 -4.45 -24.77 14.14
CA GLU A 245 -4.39 -23.47 14.83
C GLU A 245 -3.06 -23.37 15.59
N MET A 246 -1.99 -23.08 14.86
CA MET A 246 -0.61 -23.03 15.36
C MET A 246 -0.27 -21.74 16.15
N ALA A 247 -1.08 -20.69 16.02
CA ALA A 247 -0.81 -19.35 16.54
C ALA A 247 -1.63 -19.05 17.80
N GLY A 248 -0.95 -18.44 18.77
CA GLY A 248 -1.57 -17.87 19.96
C GLY A 248 -2.20 -16.50 19.72
N SER A 249 -2.54 -15.85 20.84
CA SER A 249 -3.22 -14.54 20.82
C SER A 249 -2.35 -13.42 20.26
N VAL A 250 -1.01 -13.53 20.34
CA VAL A 250 -0.08 -12.54 19.79
C VAL A 250 -0.23 -12.49 18.28
N GLY A 251 -0.14 -13.64 17.61
CA GLY A 251 -0.20 -13.72 16.15
C GLY A 251 -1.56 -13.32 15.59
N VAL A 252 -2.64 -13.73 16.26
CA VAL A 252 -4.01 -13.38 15.85
C VAL A 252 -4.26 -11.86 15.95
N ARG A 253 -3.59 -11.17 16.88
CA ARG A 253 -3.81 -9.74 17.11
C ARG A 253 -3.32 -8.84 15.97
N TRP A 254 -2.30 -9.27 15.23
CA TRP A 254 -1.69 -8.54 14.11
C TRP A 254 -2.64 -8.13 12.97
N ALA A 255 -3.87 -8.64 12.97
CA ALA A 255 -4.87 -8.26 11.98
C ALA A 255 -5.24 -6.76 12.01
N TYR A 256 -5.12 -6.09 13.17
CA TYR A 256 -5.48 -4.69 13.36
C TYR A 256 -4.33 -3.87 13.97
N ALA A 257 -4.43 -2.55 13.85
CA ALA A 257 -3.40 -1.62 14.30
C ALA A 257 -3.16 -1.68 15.82
N GLY A 258 -1.89 -1.70 16.22
CA GLY A 258 -1.44 -1.92 17.59
C GLY A 258 -1.27 -3.40 17.95
N GLY A 259 -1.65 -4.32 17.05
CA GLY A 259 -1.54 -5.75 17.29
C GLY A 259 -0.11 -6.25 17.36
N GLU A 260 0.79 -5.64 16.59
CA GLU A 260 2.23 -5.93 16.62
C GLU A 260 2.88 -5.26 17.84
N ALA A 261 2.65 -3.96 18.02
CA ALA A 261 3.36 -3.17 19.02
C ALA A 261 3.07 -3.63 20.46
N ILE A 262 1.81 -3.92 20.79
CA ILE A 262 1.42 -4.44 22.12
C ILE A 262 2.18 -5.73 22.45
N ALA A 263 2.53 -6.53 21.44
CA ALA A 263 3.19 -7.81 21.64
C ALA A 263 4.71 -7.69 21.84
N LEU A 264 5.31 -6.53 21.59
CA LEU A 264 6.74 -6.27 21.82
C LEU A 264 7.08 -6.00 23.28
N GLN A 265 6.07 -5.79 24.14
CA GLN A 265 6.23 -5.54 25.58
C GLN A 265 7.10 -4.31 25.92
N THR A 266 7.12 -3.30 25.05
CA THR A 266 7.59 -1.94 25.36
C THR A 266 6.39 -1.03 25.61
N GLU A 267 6.55 -0.03 26.46
CA GLU A 267 5.55 1.03 26.68
C GLU A 267 5.78 2.25 25.78
N ARG A 268 6.98 2.36 25.18
CA ARG A 268 7.40 3.48 24.33
C ARG A 268 7.18 3.15 22.86
N TYR A 269 5.93 2.95 22.46
CA TYR A 269 5.59 2.70 21.06
C TYR A 269 4.50 3.62 20.53
N LEU A 270 4.48 3.79 19.22
CA LEU A 270 3.36 4.36 18.48
C LEU A 270 2.72 3.28 17.60
N ALA A 271 1.39 3.18 17.65
CA ALA A 271 0.61 2.38 16.73
C ALA A 271 -0.21 3.31 15.84
N VAL A 272 0.19 3.40 14.57
CA VAL A 272 -0.30 4.39 13.63
C VAL A 272 -0.98 3.68 12.48
N ASP A 273 -2.18 4.14 12.13
CA ASP A 273 -2.91 3.62 10.98
C ASP A 273 -3.43 4.72 10.05
N GLY A 274 -3.65 4.35 8.79
CA GLY A 274 -3.99 5.29 7.74
C GLY A 274 -2.76 6.01 7.19
N ILE A 275 -2.60 5.96 5.86
CA ILE A 275 -1.38 6.39 5.20
C ILE A 275 -1.00 7.85 5.46
N ASN A 276 -1.98 8.76 5.62
CA ASN A 276 -1.70 10.16 5.92
C ASN A 276 -1.16 10.36 7.34
N ASN A 277 -1.66 9.59 8.32
CA ASN A 277 -1.12 9.62 9.67
C ASN A 277 0.28 9.00 9.71
N VAL A 278 0.51 7.95 8.93
CA VAL A 278 1.85 7.36 8.78
C VAL A 278 2.82 8.39 8.19
N ILE A 279 2.44 9.11 7.14
CA ILE A 279 3.23 10.20 6.54
C ILE A 279 3.60 11.24 7.61
N ALA A 280 2.62 11.73 8.38
CA ALA A 280 2.88 12.71 9.43
C ALA A 280 3.86 12.19 10.48
N ILE A 281 3.74 10.93 10.90
CA ILE A 281 4.67 10.35 11.88
C ILE A 281 6.06 10.13 11.29
N LEU A 282 6.19 9.69 10.03
CA LEU A 282 7.49 9.57 9.37
C LEU A 282 8.20 10.93 9.26
N GLU A 283 7.46 12.01 8.98
CA GLU A 283 7.99 13.38 9.01
C GLU A 283 8.47 13.78 10.40
N GLU A 284 7.77 13.39 11.48
CA GLU A 284 8.23 13.63 12.85
C GLU A 284 9.52 12.85 13.17
N VAL A 285 9.66 11.61 12.67
CA VAL A 285 10.90 10.83 12.83
C VAL A 285 12.06 11.46 12.08
N GLU A 286 11.85 11.87 10.81
CA GLU A 286 12.89 12.50 9.98
C GLU A 286 13.34 13.86 10.53
N ASN A 287 12.42 14.61 11.16
CA ASN A 287 12.74 15.85 11.87
C ASN A 287 13.34 15.62 13.27
N GLU A 288 13.66 14.38 13.62
CA GLU A 288 14.24 13.99 14.91
C GLU A 288 13.39 14.43 16.12
N ARG A 289 12.05 14.41 16.01
CA ARG A 289 11.14 14.88 17.09
C ARG A 289 10.63 13.78 18.02
N LEU A 290 10.91 12.50 17.73
CA LEU A 290 10.39 11.33 18.45
C LEU A 290 11.47 10.52 19.18
N HIS A 291 12.24 11.18 20.06
CA HIS A 291 13.30 10.53 20.84
C HIS A 291 12.80 9.64 21.98
N ASP A 292 11.56 9.83 22.42
CA ASP A 292 10.91 9.10 23.51
C ASP A 292 10.15 7.84 23.02
N VAL A 293 10.25 7.50 21.73
CA VAL A 293 9.63 6.33 21.11
C VAL A 293 10.70 5.32 20.72
N ASP A 294 10.51 4.05 21.09
CA ASP A 294 11.39 2.94 20.75
C ASP A 294 10.93 2.21 19.47
N PHE A 295 9.61 2.17 19.23
CA PHE A 295 9.01 1.41 18.13
C PHE A 295 7.78 2.08 17.51
N ILE A 296 7.66 2.02 16.18
CA ILE A 296 6.51 2.50 15.42
C ILE A 296 5.92 1.34 14.61
N GLU A 297 4.71 0.93 14.97
CA GLU A 297 3.87 0.10 14.11
C GLU A 297 3.12 1.02 13.13
N ALA A 298 3.48 0.94 11.84
CA ALA A 298 2.90 1.77 10.80
C ALA A 298 2.06 0.95 9.82
N ASN A 299 0.75 1.20 9.79
CA ASN A 299 -0.20 0.55 8.92
C ASN A 299 -0.79 1.54 7.90
N SER A 300 -0.67 1.25 6.60
CA SER A 300 -1.21 2.14 5.56
C SER A 300 -2.74 2.24 5.54
N CYS A 301 -3.43 1.20 6.02
CA CYS A 301 -4.88 1.12 6.04
C CYS A 301 -5.43 1.51 7.42
N VAL A 302 -6.50 2.31 7.44
CA VAL A 302 -7.21 2.66 8.69
C VAL A 302 -7.78 1.39 9.33
N GLY A 303 -7.52 1.19 10.61
CA GLY A 303 -7.82 -0.02 11.38
C GLY A 303 -6.81 -1.16 11.20
N GLY A 304 -5.73 -0.96 10.45
CA GLY A 304 -4.78 -2.03 10.09
C GLY A 304 -5.25 -2.91 8.93
N CYS A 305 -4.73 -4.12 8.83
CA CYS A 305 -4.99 -5.04 7.71
C CYS A 305 -6.47 -5.46 7.56
N ILE A 306 -7.26 -5.43 8.63
CA ILE A 306 -8.73 -5.64 8.57
C ILE A 306 -9.47 -4.59 7.75
N GLY A 307 -8.90 -3.38 7.62
CA GLY A 307 -9.44 -2.29 6.81
C GLY A 307 -8.84 -2.23 5.40
N GLY A 308 -8.13 -3.29 4.98
CA GLY A 308 -7.51 -3.36 3.65
C GLY A 308 -8.53 -3.25 2.51
N PRO A 309 -8.13 -2.76 1.33
CA PRO A 309 -9.07 -2.51 0.23
C PRO A 309 -9.68 -3.78 -0.40
N LEU A 310 -9.16 -4.97 -0.07
CA LEU A 310 -9.68 -6.26 -0.57
C LEU A 310 -10.48 -7.03 0.48
N THR A 311 -10.81 -6.41 1.62
CA THR A 311 -11.68 -7.00 2.64
C THR A 311 -13.15 -6.79 2.29
N VAL A 312 -14.03 -7.63 2.86
CA VAL A 312 -15.47 -7.63 2.54
C VAL A 312 -16.30 -7.07 3.70
N ALA A 313 -15.95 -7.41 4.93
CA ALA A 313 -16.68 -6.94 6.09
C ALA A 313 -16.36 -5.47 6.40
N ASN A 314 -17.34 -4.77 6.97
CA ASN A 314 -17.10 -3.46 7.55
C ASN A 314 -15.97 -3.55 8.59
N ARG A 315 -14.98 -2.64 8.50
CA ARG A 315 -13.79 -2.66 9.36
C ARG A 315 -14.09 -2.66 10.86
N PHE A 316 -15.13 -1.96 11.32
CA PHE A 316 -15.47 -1.88 12.74
C PHE A 316 -16.09 -3.19 13.23
N SER A 317 -16.98 -3.78 12.44
CA SER A 317 -17.54 -5.11 12.73
C SER A 317 -16.46 -6.19 12.69
N ALA A 318 -15.57 -6.14 11.70
CA ALA A 318 -14.41 -7.03 11.60
C ALA A 318 -13.49 -6.90 12.82
N HIS A 319 -13.20 -5.67 13.25
CA HIS A 319 -12.39 -5.41 14.44
C HIS A 319 -13.01 -6.01 15.71
N ALA A 320 -14.33 -5.84 15.91
CA ALA A 320 -15.03 -6.44 17.04
C ALA A 320 -14.93 -7.98 17.07
N ARG A 321 -15.09 -8.62 15.89
CA ARG A 321 -14.93 -10.08 15.74
C ARG A 321 -13.49 -10.52 16.00
N GLN A 322 -12.52 -9.78 15.51
CA GLN A 322 -11.10 -10.09 15.71
C GLN A 322 -10.73 -10.11 17.19
N ARG A 323 -11.24 -9.16 17.99
CA ARG A 323 -11.02 -9.16 19.44
C ARG A 323 -11.54 -10.44 20.12
N ALA A 324 -12.67 -10.97 19.66
CA ALA A 324 -13.18 -12.25 20.16
C ALA A 324 -12.26 -13.42 19.78
N PHE A 325 -11.70 -13.44 18.57
CA PHE A 325 -10.71 -14.46 18.17
C PHE A 325 -9.40 -14.36 18.95
N VAL A 326 -8.92 -13.14 19.24
CA VAL A 326 -7.74 -12.93 20.11
C VAL A 326 -8.01 -13.47 21.52
N ALA A 327 -9.19 -13.19 22.09
CA ALA A 327 -9.57 -13.70 23.41
C ALA A 327 -9.67 -15.24 23.43
N ALA A 328 -10.28 -15.84 22.40
CA ALA A 328 -10.37 -17.29 22.28
C ALA A 328 -8.98 -17.95 22.15
N ALA A 329 -8.08 -17.36 21.35
CA ALA A 329 -6.70 -17.84 21.21
C ALA A 329 -5.91 -17.74 22.52
N ALA A 330 -6.12 -16.67 23.30
CA ALA A 330 -5.50 -16.51 24.62
C ALA A 330 -5.96 -17.62 25.59
N ALA A 331 -7.28 -17.86 25.67
CA ALA A 331 -7.84 -18.91 26.51
C ALA A 331 -7.34 -20.31 26.11
N ALA A 332 -7.21 -20.59 24.80
CA ALA A 332 -6.66 -21.85 24.31
C ALA A 332 -5.17 -22.02 24.67
N SER A 333 -4.37 -20.96 24.58
CA SER A 333 -2.95 -20.98 24.98
C SER A 333 -2.79 -21.23 26.48
N GLU A 334 -3.62 -20.61 27.33
CA GLU A 334 -3.60 -20.83 28.79
C GLU A 334 -3.97 -22.27 29.15
N ALA A 335 -5.00 -22.83 28.51
CA ALA A 335 -5.40 -24.22 28.69
C ALA A 335 -4.32 -25.21 28.22
N SER A 336 -3.55 -24.88 27.18
CA SER A 336 -2.44 -25.71 26.70
C SER A 336 -1.16 -25.53 27.52
N ALA A 337 -0.95 -24.38 28.17
CA ALA A 337 0.24 -24.10 28.99
C ALA A 337 0.33 -24.99 30.24
N THR A 338 -0.77 -25.61 30.67
CA THR A 338 -0.79 -26.64 31.73
C THR A 338 -0.08 -27.94 31.31
N VAL A 339 0.17 -28.14 30.01
CA VAL A 339 0.89 -29.29 29.43
C VAL A 339 2.13 -28.76 28.71
N SER A 340 3.24 -28.66 29.44
CA SER A 340 4.50 -28.06 29.02
C SER A 340 4.98 -28.49 27.62
N LYS A 341 4.99 -27.54 26.68
CA LYS A 341 5.91 -27.41 25.52
C LYS A 341 5.76 -26.01 24.92
N LYS A 342 6.46 -24.99 25.46
CA LYS A 342 6.76 -23.80 24.66
C LYS A 342 7.76 -24.24 23.60
N ALA A 343 7.29 -24.65 22.42
CA ALA A 343 8.16 -24.80 21.26
C ALA A 343 8.90 -23.47 21.08
N GLN A 344 10.23 -23.51 21.05
CA GLN A 344 11.00 -22.30 20.79
C GLN A 344 10.67 -21.82 19.37
N LEU A 345 10.14 -20.60 19.26
CA LEU A 345 9.90 -19.98 17.96
C LEU A 345 11.24 -19.84 17.22
N PRO A 346 11.26 -20.02 15.88
CA PRO A 346 12.47 -19.88 15.09
C PRO A 346 13.16 -18.52 15.31
N ARG A 347 14.49 -18.53 15.35
CA ARG A 347 15.28 -17.30 15.26
C ARG A 347 15.37 -16.86 13.80
N LEU A 348 15.20 -15.57 13.58
CA LEU A 348 15.38 -14.94 12.28
C LEU A 348 16.71 -14.18 12.29
N GLU A 349 17.42 -14.31 11.18
CA GLU A 349 18.58 -13.49 10.89
C GLU A 349 18.10 -12.16 10.29
N PRO A 350 18.69 -11.01 10.69
CA PRO A 350 18.44 -9.74 10.02
C PRO A 350 18.76 -9.81 8.53
N TRP A 351 18.11 -8.97 7.73
CA TRP A 351 18.41 -8.84 6.31
C TRP A 351 19.90 -8.52 6.08
N ALA A 352 20.52 -9.28 5.18
CA ALA A 352 21.89 -9.02 4.76
C ALA A 352 22.03 -7.69 4.01
N GLN A 353 20.95 -7.24 3.36
CA GLN A 353 20.89 -5.98 2.63
C GLN A 353 19.53 -5.31 2.88
N LEU A 354 19.54 -4.05 3.29
CA LEU A 354 18.33 -3.24 3.43
C LEU A 354 17.75 -2.87 2.04
N PRO A 355 16.43 -2.63 1.94
CA PRO A 355 15.84 -2.04 0.74
C PRO A 355 16.53 -0.72 0.38
N GLY A 356 16.88 -0.53 -0.90
CA GLY A 356 17.47 0.72 -1.37
C GLY A 356 16.44 1.82 -1.65
N PRO A 357 16.85 3.08 -1.81
CA PRO A 357 15.97 4.19 -2.18
C PRO A 357 15.35 3.99 -3.57
N ASN A 358 14.18 4.58 -3.80
CA ASN A 358 13.52 4.63 -5.10
C ASN A 358 13.48 6.08 -5.60
N PRO A 359 14.24 6.43 -6.66
CA PRO A 359 14.38 7.80 -7.15
C PRO A 359 13.17 8.33 -7.94
N ALA A 360 12.01 7.69 -7.92
CA ALA A 360 10.84 8.06 -8.73
C ALA A 360 10.31 9.51 -8.56
N MET A 361 10.72 10.20 -7.50
CA MET A 361 10.39 11.60 -7.23
C MET A 361 11.49 12.59 -7.67
N GLN A 362 12.63 12.12 -8.19
CA GLN A 362 13.68 12.99 -8.71
C GLN A 362 13.20 13.72 -9.98
N LEU A 363 13.71 14.96 -10.16
CA LEU A 363 13.39 15.80 -11.32
C LEU A 363 14.28 15.51 -12.53
N ASP A 364 15.49 15.04 -12.28
CA ASP A 364 16.51 14.66 -13.26
C ASP A 364 17.52 13.71 -12.61
N ASP A 365 18.22 12.91 -13.43
CA ASP A 365 19.32 12.06 -12.96
C ASP A 365 20.60 12.89 -12.72
N ASP A 366 20.77 14.00 -13.45
CA ASP A 366 21.86 14.95 -13.23
C ASP A 366 21.48 15.97 -12.14
N ILE A 367 22.32 16.08 -11.11
CA ILE A 367 22.05 16.92 -9.94
C ILE A 367 21.95 18.41 -10.31
N ILE A 368 22.75 18.88 -11.27
CA ILE A 368 22.74 20.29 -11.70
C ILE A 368 21.43 20.57 -12.43
N GLN A 369 21.02 19.68 -13.34
CA GLN A 369 19.75 19.79 -14.05
C GLN A 369 18.55 19.69 -13.10
N ALA A 370 18.61 18.81 -12.10
CA ALA A 370 17.58 18.68 -11.08
C ALA A 370 17.42 19.97 -10.25
N LEU A 371 18.54 20.61 -9.85
CA LEU A 371 18.52 21.90 -9.15
C LEU A 371 17.92 23.01 -10.01
N GLN A 372 18.30 23.11 -11.29
CA GLN A 372 17.73 24.09 -12.21
C GLN A 372 16.21 23.89 -12.39
N LYS A 373 15.75 22.65 -12.59
CA LYS A 373 14.33 22.33 -12.66
C LYS A 373 13.61 22.69 -11.37
N TYR A 374 14.21 22.43 -10.21
CA TYR A 374 13.64 22.78 -8.91
C TYR A 374 13.49 24.30 -8.72
N GLU A 375 14.50 25.09 -9.10
CA GLU A 375 14.40 26.55 -9.08
C GLU A 375 13.32 27.09 -10.02
N HIS A 376 13.21 26.52 -11.23
CA HIS A 376 12.16 26.86 -12.17
C HIS A 376 10.77 26.50 -11.63
N MET A 377 10.64 25.31 -11.03
CA MET A 377 9.40 24.84 -10.41
C MET A 377 8.92 25.83 -9.33
N LYS A 378 9.82 26.31 -8.46
CA LYS A 378 9.49 27.34 -7.44
C LYS A 378 8.91 28.62 -8.04
N LYS A 379 9.47 29.08 -9.17
CA LYS A 379 8.96 30.27 -9.87
C LYS A 379 7.55 30.04 -10.38
N ILE A 380 7.32 28.89 -11.03
CA ILE A 380 5.99 28.51 -11.54
C ILE A 380 4.97 28.42 -10.39
N VAL A 381 5.33 27.77 -9.27
CA VAL A 381 4.45 27.66 -8.10
C VAL A 381 4.05 29.03 -7.56
N ALA A 382 4.99 29.98 -7.49
CA ALA A 382 4.70 31.34 -7.02
C ALA A 382 3.75 32.11 -7.95
N GLU A 383 3.69 31.77 -9.23
CA GLU A 383 2.77 32.36 -10.19
C GLU A 383 1.42 31.64 -10.25
N LEU A 384 1.37 30.37 -9.88
CA LEU A 384 0.14 29.59 -9.83
C LEU A 384 -0.76 30.04 -8.66
N PRO A 385 -2.07 29.75 -8.71
CA PRO A 385 -3.01 30.21 -7.68
C PRO A 385 -2.79 29.66 -6.27
N GLY A 386 -1.93 28.65 -6.08
CA GLY A 386 -1.73 27.98 -4.80
C GLY A 386 -2.96 27.21 -4.29
N LEU A 387 -3.75 26.63 -5.20
CA LEU A 387 -5.00 25.92 -4.88
C LEU A 387 -4.88 24.40 -5.14
N ASP A 388 -5.35 23.58 -4.19
CA ASP A 388 -5.44 22.11 -4.31
C ASP A 388 -6.74 21.67 -5.01
N CYS A 389 -7.10 22.39 -6.08
CA CYS A 389 -8.39 22.25 -6.73
C CYS A 389 -8.48 20.98 -7.60
N GLY A 390 -7.37 20.53 -8.17
CA GLY A 390 -7.31 19.37 -9.06
C GLY A 390 -7.79 19.59 -10.49
N ALA A 391 -8.10 20.84 -10.88
CA ALA A 391 -8.80 21.15 -12.14
C ALA A 391 -7.97 20.84 -13.41
N CYS A 392 -6.65 20.98 -13.34
CA CYS A 392 -5.72 20.63 -14.42
C CYS A 392 -5.40 19.13 -14.48
N GLY A 393 -5.92 18.33 -13.55
CA GLY A 393 -5.62 16.90 -13.44
C GLY A 393 -4.35 16.55 -12.65
N ALA A 394 -3.60 17.53 -12.15
CA ALA A 394 -2.60 17.36 -11.10
C ALA A 394 -3.22 17.58 -9.70
N PRO A 395 -2.73 16.94 -8.62
CA PRO A 395 -3.32 17.04 -7.28
C PRO A 395 -3.33 18.46 -6.72
N ASP A 396 -2.25 19.20 -6.93
CA ASP A 396 -2.04 20.56 -6.44
C ASP A 396 -1.17 21.36 -7.43
N CYS A 397 -0.84 22.61 -7.06
CA CYS A 397 -0.04 23.50 -7.89
C CYS A 397 1.45 23.08 -7.96
N GLU A 398 1.99 22.45 -6.91
CA GLU A 398 3.37 21.95 -6.92
C GLU A 398 3.52 20.80 -7.91
N ALA A 399 2.60 19.85 -7.89
CA ALA A 399 2.53 18.75 -8.82
C ALA A 399 2.32 19.22 -10.27
N LEU A 400 1.51 20.26 -10.51
CA LEU A 400 1.41 20.85 -11.84
C LEU A 400 2.73 21.50 -12.28
N ALA A 401 3.39 22.24 -11.38
CA ALA A 401 4.67 22.86 -11.68
C ALA A 401 5.75 21.81 -11.97
N GLU A 402 5.75 20.69 -11.24
CA GLU A 402 6.59 19.53 -11.53
C GLU A 402 6.34 19.02 -12.95
N ASP A 403 5.07 18.80 -13.33
CA ASP A 403 4.72 18.31 -14.65
C ASP A 403 5.20 19.30 -15.75
N ILE A 404 5.13 20.61 -15.51
CA ILE A 404 5.59 21.66 -16.45
C ILE A 404 7.11 21.61 -16.64
N VAL A 405 7.90 21.54 -15.56
CA VAL A 405 9.38 21.49 -15.67
C VAL A 405 9.88 20.17 -16.27
N LYS A 406 9.06 19.12 -16.23
CA LYS A 406 9.30 17.84 -16.91
C LYS A 406 8.83 17.84 -18.37
N GLY A 407 8.14 18.89 -18.83
CA GLY A 407 7.59 18.98 -20.18
C GLY A 407 6.35 18.11 -20.41
N GLU A 408 5.70 17.64 -19.34
CA GLU A 408 4.49 16.82 -19.36
C GLU A 408 3.21 17.67 -19.32
N ALA A 409 3.34 18.97 -19.05
CA ALA A 409 2.26 19.93 -18.95
C ALA A 409 2.71 21.32 -19.40
N VAL A 410 1.74 22.22 -19.58
CA VAL A 410 1.98 23.65 -19.84
C VAL A 410 1.20 24.51 -18.86
N GLU A 411 1.64 25.75 -18.63
CA GLU A 411 1.00 26.67 -17.68
C GLU A 411 -0.50 26.86 -17.95
N THR A 412 -0.90 26.86 -19.22
CA THR A 412 -2.30 27.02 -19.63
C THR A 412 -3.17 25.79 -19.36
N ASP A 413 -2.62 24.68 -18.89
CA ASP A 413 -3.41 23.59 -18.32
C ASP A 413 -4.11 24.03 -17.02
N CYS A 414 -3.54 25.01 -16.31
CA CYS A 414 -4.22 25.67 -15.21
C CYS A 414 -5.34 26.57 -15.75
N ILE A 415 -6.59 26.26 -15.38
CA ILE A 415 -7.77 27.02 -15.82
C ILE A 415 -7.70 28.51 -15.47
N PHE A 416 -7.01 28.88 -14.40
CA PHE A 416 -6.82 30.27 -14.01
C PHE A 416 -5.84 30.98 -14.95
N LYS A 417 -4.70 30.36 -15.25
CA LYS A 417 -3.72 30.87 -16.22
C LYS A 417 -4.28 30.93 -17.63
N LEU A 418 -5.07 29.93 -18.03
CA LEU A 418 -5.78 29.94 -19.30
C LEU A 418 -6.73 31.13 -19.41
N LYS A 419 -7.54 31.39 -18.37
CA LYS A 419 -8.47 32.53 -18.34
C LYS A 419 -7.74 33.88 -18.38
N GLU A 420 -6.63 34.01 -17.65
CA GLU A 420 -5.77 35.21 -17.70
C GLU A 420 -5.23 35.44 -19.11
N ARG A 421 -4.72 34.38 -19.76
CA ARG A 421 -4.19 34.47 -21.13
C ARG A 421 -5.26 34.84 -22.14
N ILE A 422 -6.45 34.24 -22.07
CA ILE A 422 -7.59 34.56 -22.95
C ILE A 422 -7.98 36.03 -22.79
N ARG A 423 -8.07 36.54 -21.55
CA ARG A 423 -8.38 37.95 -21.30
C ARG A 423 -7.33 38.90 -21.86
N SER A 424 -6.05 38.57 -21.70
CA SER A 424 -4.94 39.36 -22.24
C SER A 424 -4.97 39.41 -23.76
N VAL A 425 -5.19 38.28 -24.44
CA VAL A 425 -5.31 38.22 -25.90
C VAL A 425 -6.53 38.99 -26.38
N ALA A 426 -7.69 38.84 -25.71
CA ALA A 426 -8.90 39.58 -26.05
C ALA A 426 -8.70 41.11 -25.92
N ALA A 427 -8.00 41.57 -24.89
CA ALA A 427 -7.67 42.99 -24.73
C ALA A 427 -6.77 43.50 -25.86
N GLN A 428 -5.72 42.74 -26.22
CA GLN A 428 -4.82 43.09 -27.32
C GLN A 428 -5.56 43.16 -28.67
N MET A 429 -6.55 42.30 -28.91
CA MET A 429 -7.37 42.35 -30.13
C MET A 429 -8.21 43.62 -30.20
N VAL A 430 -8.77 44.07 -29.06
CA VAL A 430 -9.53 45.34 -28.97
C VAL A 430 -8.61 46.54 -29.20
N ASP A 431 -7.42 46.53 -28.60
CA ASP A 431 -6.43 47.60 -28.80
C ASP A 431 -6.01 47.71 -30.27
N LEU A 432 -5.77 46.57 -30.93
CA LEU A 432 -5.42 46.51 -32.35
C LEU A 432 -6.55 47.03 -33.24
N GLU A 433 -7.81 46.69 -32.95
CA GLU A 433 -8.97 47.24 -33.65
C GLU A 433 -9.04 48.77 -33.52
N HIS A 434 -8.81 49.31 -32.32
CA HIS A 434 -8.76 50.75 -32.09
C HIS A 434 -7.61 51.44 -32.82
N GLU A 435 -6.44 50.82 -32.93
CA GLU A 435 -5.32 51.33 -33.73
C GLU A 435 -5.64 51.31 -35.23
N MET A 436 -6.18 50.21 -35.75
CA MET A 436 -6.60 50.11 -37.15
C MET A 436 -7.66 51.17 -37.51
N ASN A 437 -8.67 51.36 -36.65
CA ASN A 437 -9.69 52.38 -36.85
C ASN A 437 -9.12 53.80 -36.80
N ARG A 438 -8.13 54.08 -35.94
CA ARG A 438 -7.43 55.37 -35.93
C ARG A 438 -6.67 55.64 -37.23
N HIS A 439 -5.99 54.63 -37.77
CA HIS A 439 -5.28 54.75 -39.05
C HIS A 439 -6.23 54.94 -40.24
N VAL A 440 -7.38 54.27 -40.26
CA VAL A 440 -8.41 54.48 -41.29
C VAL A 440 -8.98 55.90 -41.23
N GLN A 441 -9.23 56.44 -40.04
CA GLN A 441 -9.73 57.81 -39.88
C GLN A 441 -8.70 58.88 -40.24
N GLN A 442 -7.41 58.64 -39.99
CA GLN A 442 -6.33 59.54 -40.42
C GLN A 442 -6.11 59.49 -41.94
N GLY A 443 -6.10 58.29 -42.54
CA GLY A 443 -5.98 58.13 -43.99
C GLY A 443 -7.15 58.72 -44.79
N GLY A 444 -8.36 58.74 -44.23
CA GLY A 444 -9.51 59.42 -44.83
C GLY A 444 -9.40 60.95 -44.81
N ARG A 445 -8.87 61.54 -43.71
CA ARG A 445 -8.67 62.99 -43.60
C ARG A 445 -7.57 63.52 -44.53
N ASP A 446 -6.50 62.75 -44.73
CA ASP A 446 -5.42 63.14 -45.64
C ASP A 446 -5.85 63.06 -47.12
N GLN A 447 -6.79 62.18 -47.48
CA GLN A 447 -7.35 62.11 -48.83
C GLN A 447 -8.33 63.25 -49.13
N ASP A 448 -9.10 63.71 -48.14
CA ASP A 448 -10.01 64.86 -48.29
C ASP A 448 -9.25 66.20 -48.31
N ALA A 449 -8.11 66.31 -47.60
CA ALA A 449 -7.24 67.49 -47.63
C ALA A 449 -6.44 67.61 -48.95
N ALA A 450 -6.20 66.53 -49.67
CA ALA A 450 -5.53 66.54 -50.98
C ALA A 450 -6.48 66.80 -52.17
N ARG A 451 -7.80 66.89 -51.92
CA ARG A 451 -8.84 67.16 -52.94
C ARG A 451 -9.42 68.57 -52.88
N GLN A 452 -8.98 69.40 -51.94
CA GLN A 452 -9.17 70.86 -51.91
C GLN A 452 -7.88 71.53 -52.38
#